data_AF-A0A7V6B4B3-F1
#
_entry.id   AF-A0A7V6B4B3-F1
#
_cell.length_a   1.000
_cell.length_b   1.000
_cell.length_c   1.000
_cell.angle_alpha   90.00
_cell.angle_beta   90.00
_cell.angle_gamma   90.00
#
_symmetry.space_group_name_H-M   'P 1'
#
loop_
_entity.id
_entity.type
_entity.pdbx_description
1 polymer ?
#
loop_
_entity_poly.entity_id
_entity_poly.type
_entity_poly.pdbx_seq_one_letter_code
_entity_poly.pdbx_strand_id
1 'polypeptide(L)'
;TNETCDPNVGCVFAPRDGIACDDQDPCTMNDRCVQGTCKGTPIDCEDGNLCTRDYCDVFGCHHEPITGACDDKNACTTDETCVTGQCIGTQVSCDDNNSCTNDSCDPMVGCIHEPIFGFCDDHDPCTDGDHCENGKCVGYLRSCDDGDPCTTDFCDQSGVCRHQVYTGPCDDGNACTVGERCIDGVCKGGSQVNCDDNNPCTVDTCNEQWGCIHTPTPPKPCDDHSVCTVQDTCKDGICQGTPITCDDHNPCTYNLCDAVTGCYYDPFSGPCDDMNVCTINDQCAQGVCSGTSKFFDPVGKTTSLSFGVSGNVGQGLDVDGNQATCAPKGSCVRGIDNAFSILSWLFNPEVVKAVGNGSFAMFLEFRSNSYQGGPYPTAIYYGRLHTGASCDPNVSGCYFDVYSQTVSGQCDPLFMMDNAVIEGNTLRAGGQGYFAPIFLVFGDLRLKVVMAWARLEAQLSLSQGFGYGQGVLAGAIRQQDLISVLQSAPASGFPPPYTKDIVIQYVQAYLQPDLDVDGDGQKESISVGLPFVLVPAHLITKVD
;
A
#
# COMPACT_ATOMS: atom_id res chain seq x y z
N THR A 1 48.17 13.88 -105.94
CA THR A 1 47.92 12.64 -106.72
C THR A 1 48.90 11.55 -106.27
N ASN A 2 48.64 10.28 -106.60
CA ASN A 2 49.61 9.17 -106.51
C ASN A 2 50.18 8.88 -107.90
N GLU A 3 51.49 8.75 -108.00
CA GLU A 3 52.18 8.64 -109.29
C GLU A 3 52.73 7.22 -109.49
N THR A 4 52.36 6.57 -110.59
CA THR A 4 52.83 5.22 -110.95
C THR A 4 53.17 5.17 -112.44
N CYS A 5 54.04 4.25 -112.87
CA CYS A 5 54.42 4.13 -114.29
C CYS A 5 53.88 2.82 -114.87
N ASP A 6 52.99 2.92 -115.85
CA ASP A 6 52.44 1.78 -116.60
C ASP A 6 53.28 1.55 -117.87
N PRO A 7 53.83 0.34 -118.11
CA PRO A 7 54.63 0.06 -119.30
C PRO A 7 53.90 0.25 -120.65
N ASN A 8 52.56 0.22 -120.66
CA ASN A 8 51.75 0.37 -121.87
C ASN A 8 51.22 1.80 -122.08
N VAL A 9 51.16 2.63 -121.03
CA VAL A 9 50.52 3.97 -121.09
C VAL A 9 51.39 5.10 -120.52
N GLY A 10 52.57 4.80 -119.99
CA GLY A 10 53.46 5.77 -119.34
C GLY A 10 52.99 6.10 -117.91
N CYS A 11 53.40 7.26 -117.41
CA CYS A 11 53.04 7.67 -116.04
C CYS A 11 51.53 7.90 -115.89
N VAL A 12 50.91 7.22 -114.93
CA VAL A 12 49.51 7.37 -114.51
C VAL A 12 49.46 8.10 -113.17
N PHE A 13 48.70 9.20 -113.13
CA PHE A 13 48.48 10.02 -111.94
C PHE A 13 47.05 9.82 -111.45
N ALA A 14 46.88 9.11 -110.33
CA ALA A 14 45.56 8.91 -109.71
C ALA A 14 45.27 10.01 -108.67
N PRO A 15 44.10 10.67 -108.69
CA PRO A 15 43.65 11.55 -107.61
C PRO A 15 43.64 10.82 -106.27
N ARG A 16 44.03 11.51 -105.18
CA ARG A 16 43.84 11.00 -103.82
C ARG A 16 42.60 11.68 -103.24
N ASP A 17 41.48 10.99 -103.33
CA ASP A 17 40.23 11.47 -102.75
C ASP A 17 40.26 11.34 -101.21
N GLY A 18 39.57 12.26 -100.54
CA GLY A 18 39.43 12.30 -99.08
C GLY A 18 40.56 13.01 -98.31
N ILE A 19 41.60 13.49 -98.99
CA ILE A 19 42.66 14.27 -98.34
C ILE A 19 42.20 15.71 -98.14
N ALA A 20 42.55 16.29 -96.98
CA ALA A 20 42.36 17.70 -96.73
C ALA A 20 43.03 18.54 -97.83
N CYS A 21 42.31 19.53 -98.28
CA CYS A 21 42.79 20.56 -99.20
C CYS A 21 42.14 21.88 -98.75
N ASP A 22 42.39 22.95 -99.47
CA ASP A 22 41.80 24.27 -99.24
C ASP A 22 41.23 24.73 -100.58
N ASP A 23 39.92 25.03 -100.63
CA ASP A 23 39.26 25.53 -101.84
C ASP A 23 39.28 27.07 -101.93
N GLN A 24 39.87 27.74 -100.94
CA GLN A 24 40.03 29.18 -100.79
C GLN A 24 38.70 29.96 -100.67
N ASP A 25 37.58 29.28 -100.38
CA ASP A 25 36.31 29.93 -100.10
C ASP A 25 36.13 30.12 -98.57
N PRO A 26 36.18 31.37 -98.06
CA PRO A 26 36.02 31.66 -96.63
C PRO A 26 34.61 31.39 -96.10
N CYS A 27 33.63 31.17 -96.99
CA CYS A 27 32.28 30.74 -96.64
C CYS A 27 32.12 29.24 -96.60
N THR A 28 33.19 28.48 -96.78
CA THR A 28 33.20 27.04 -96.56
C THR A 28 34.19 26.62 -95.50
N MET A 29 33.90 25.47 -94.89
CA MET A 29 34.76 24.80 -93.93
C MET A 29 34.89 23.32 -94.28
N ASN A 30 35.94 22.67 -93.75
CA ASN A 30 36.20 21.23 -93.87
C ASN A 30 36.54 20.72 -95.29
N ASP A 31 37.31 21.47 -96.07
CA ASP A 31 37.52 21.14 -97.48
C ASP A 31 38.30 19.84 -97.68
N ARG A 32 37.85 19.07 -98.68
CA ARG A 32 38.36 17.74 -99.01
C ARG A 32 38.48 17.56 -100.52
N CYS A 33 39.52 16.86 -100.95
CA CYS A 33 39.70 16.47 -102.34
C CYS A 33 38.64 15.44 -102.71
N VAL A 34 37.79 15.77 -103.68
CA VAL A 34 36.76 14.89 -104.25
C VAL A 34 36.92 14.91 -105.76
N GLN A 35 37.27 13.75 -106.33
CA GLN A 35 37.46 13.53 -107.77
C GLN A 35 38.45 14.52 -108.40
N GLY A 36 39.51 14.87 -107.67
CA GLY A 36 40.55 15.79 -108.13
C GLY A 36 40.27 17.29 -107.96
N THR A 37 39.16 17.69 -107.31
CA THR A 37 38.85 19.09 -106.94
C THR A 37 38.67 19.23 -105.44
N CYS A 38 39.11 20.36 -104.86
CA CYS A 38 38.84 20.68 -103.47
C CYS A 38 37.43 21.28 -103.32
N LYS A 39 36.65 20.81 -102.33
CA LYS A 39 35.32 21.36 -102.01
C LYS A 39 35.09 21.36 -100.50
N GLY A 40 34.60 22.47 -99.96
CA GLY A 40 34.15 22.65 -98.58
C GLY A 40 32.64 22.61 -98.38
N THR A 41 32.21 22.68 -97.11
CA THR A 41 30.81 22.78 -96.68
C THR A 41 30.48 24.20 -96.21
N PRO A 42 29.32 24.81 -96.58
CA PRO A 42 28.99 26.19 -96.22
C PRO A 42 28.97 26.45 -94.70
N ILE A 43 29.45 27.62 -94.27
CA ILE A 43 29.37 28.12 -92.88
C ILE A 43 28.01 28.76 -92.59
N ASP A 44 27.53 28.59 -91.35
CA ASP A 44 26.34 29.25 -90.81
C ASP A 44 26.74 30.54 -90.07
N CYS A 45 26.15 31.66 -90.44
CA CYS A 45 26.50 33.00 -89.95
C CYS A 45 25.50 33.58 -88.95
N GLU A 46 24.52 32.82 -88.48
CA GLU A 46 23.49 33.34 -87.57
C GLU A 46 24.07 33.79 -86.20
N ASP A 47 23.83 35.04 -85.77
CA ASP A 47 24.31 35.62 -84.50
C ASP A 47 23.27 35.59 -83.36
N GLY A 48 22.02 35.25 -83.68
CA GLY A 48 20.92 35.16 -82.72
C GLY A 48 20.27 36.49 -82.36
N ASN A 49 20.62 37.60 -83.01
CA ASN A 49 19.96 38.89 -82.84
C ASN A 49 18.86 39.08 -83.88
N LEU A 50 17.60 39.17 -83.43
CA LEU A 50 16.44 39.37 -84.31
C LEU A 50 16.48 40.71 -85.08
N CYS A 51 17.32 41.65 -84.65
CA CYS A 51 17.52 42.95 -85.28
C CYS A 51 18.74 43.02 -86.18
N THR A 52 19.35 41.89 -86.55
CA THR A 52 20.36 41.78 -87.60
C THR A 52 19.91 40.83 -88.71
N ARG A 53 20.51 41.02 -89.89
CA ARG A 53 20.41 40.10 -91.02
C ARG A 53 21.78 39.53 -91.29
N ASP A 54 21.84 38.21 -91.27
CA ASP A 54 23.09 37.47 -91.29
C ASP A 54 23.34 36.84 -92.66
N TYR A 55 24.56 36.99 -93.19
CA TYR A 55 24.93 36.43 -94.49
C TYR A 55 26.44 36.21 -94.61
N CYS A 56 26.87 35.31 -95.50
CA CYS A 56 28.27 35.07 -95.81
C CYS A 56 28.62 35.60 -97.20
N ASP A 57 29.76 36.30 -97.32
CA ASP A 57 30.32 36.72 -98.61
C ASP A 57 31.82 36.40 -98.73
N VAL A 58 32.48 36.89 -99.79
CA VAL A 58 33.91 36.64 -100.04
C VAL A 58 34.87 37.12 -98.92
N PHE A 59 34.36 37.83 -97.90
CA PHE A 59 35.09 38.25 -96.69
C PHE A 59 34.67 37.50 -95.41
N GLY A 60 33.71 36.58 -95.49
CA GLY A 60 33.20 35.78 -94.37
C GLY A 60 31.80 36.21 -93.91
N CYS A 61 31.46 35.92 -92.65
CA CYS A 61 30.15 36.23 -92.08
C CYS A 61 29.97 37.72 -91.74
N HIS A 62 28.79 38.26 -92.06
CA HIS A 62 28.34 39.61 -91.80
C HIS A 62 26.98 39.60 -91.08
N HIS A 63 26.79 40.51 -90.12
CA HIS A 63 25.53 40.72 -89.39
C HIS A 63 25.17 42.21 -89.49
N GLU A 64 24.16 42.56 -90.30
CA GLU A 64 23.78 43.95 -90.57
C GLU A 64 22.50 44.34 -89.83
N PRO A 65 22.45 45.48 -89.11
CA PRO A 65 21.23 45.93 -88.45
C PRO A 65 20.06 46.10 -89.41
N ILE A 66 18.90 45.58 -89.04
CA ILE A 66 17.63 45.76 -89.75
C ILE A 66 16.67 46.66 -88.97
N THR A 67 15.69 47.21 -89.69
CA THR A 67 14.55 47.93 -89.12
C THR A 67 13.29 47.09 -89.30
N GLY A 68 12.47 46.95 -88.27
CA GLY A 68 11.26 46.13 -88.32
C GLY A 68 10.67 45.88 -86.94
N ALA A 69 9.61 45.08 -86.89
CA ALA A 69 9.07 44.58 -85.63
C ALA A 69 10.03 43.58 -85.00
N CYS A 70 10.13 43.64 -83.69
CA CYS A 70 10.88 42.69 -82.87
C CYS A 70 10.11 42.44 -81.58
N ASP A 71 10.57 41.46 -80.82
CA ASP A 71 10.04 41.12 -79.51
C ASP A 71 11.22 41.06 -78.53
N ASP A 72 11.30 42.00 -77.59
CA ASP A 72 12.33 42.05 -76.54
C ASP A 72 12.00 41.15 -75.34
N LYS A 73 10.83 40.50 -75.38
CA LYS A 73 10.26 39.60 -74.37
C LYS A 73 9.96 40.26 -73.02
N ASN A 74 9.85 41.58 -72.98
CA ASN A 74 9.48 42.31 -71.78
C ASN A 74 7.97 42.63 -71.78
N ALA A 75 7.22 41.97 -70.91
CA ALA A 75 5.77 42.15 -70.76
C ALA A 75 5.36 43.58 -70.31
N CYS A 76 6.33 44.39 -69.87
CA CYS A 76 6.13 45.79 -69.48
C CYS A 76 6.37 46.78 -70.61
N THR A 77 6.69 46.31 -71.82
CA THR A 77 6.81 47.13 -73.01
C THR A 77 5.78 46.73 -74.06
N THR A 78 5.39 47.71 -74.87
CA THR A 78 4.57 47.53 -76.07
C THR A 78 5.20 48.28 -77.23
N ASP A 79 4.73 48.02 -78.45
CA ASP A 79 5.14 48.75 -79.66
C ASP A 79 6.64 48.64 -79.98
N GLU A 80 7.17 47.43 -79.84
CA GLU A 80 8.60 47.11 -79.98
C GLU A 80 9.09 47.14 -81.43
N THR A 81 10.21 47.85 -81.66
CA THR A 81 10.82 47.99 -82.99
C THR A 81 12.35 47.94 -82.95
N CYS A 82 12.95 47.38 -84.00
CA CYS A 82 14.40 47.33 -84.17
C CYS A 82 14.93 48.72 -84.55
N VAL A 83 15.76 49.27 -83.66
CA VAL A 83 16.48 50.52 -83.86
C VAL A 83 17.96 50.26 -83.65
N THR A 84 18.78 50.47 -84.69
CA THR A 84 20.25 50.32 -84.63
C THR A 84 20.74 48.97 -84.07
N GLY A 85 20.04 47.88 -84.39
CA GLY A 85 20.41 46.53 -83.95
C GLY A 85 19.91 46.15 -82.54
N GLN A 86 19.05 46.95 -81.92
CA GLN A 86 18.40 46.67 -80.63
C GLN A 86 16.88 46.74 -80.75
N CYS A 87 16.17 45.89 -80.00
CA CYS A 87 14.72 45.96 -79.87
C CYS A 87 14.32 46.91 -78.74
N ILE A 88 13.46 47.89 -79.02
CA ILE A 88 13.06 48.94 -78.04
C ILE A 88 11.53 49.13 -78.10
N GLY A 89 10.85 49.16 -76.94
CA GLY A 89 9.41 49.44 -76.79
C GLY A 89 9.06 50.55 -75.78
N THR A 90 7.76 50.86 -75.64
CA THR A 90 7.20 51.86 -74.70
C THR A 90 6.62 51.23 -73.44
N GLN A 91 6.79 51.85 -72.27
CA GLN A 91 6.39 51.29 -70.97
C GLN A 91 4.87 51.30 -70.71
N VAL A 92 4.32 50.20 -70.19
CA VAL A 92 2.92 50.04 -69.76
C VAL A 92 2.66 50.70 -68.38
N SER A 93 1.49 51.34 -68.22
CA SER A 93 1.01 51.88 -66.93
C SER A 93 0.17 50.84 -66.19
N CYS A 94 0.52 50.56 -64.93
CA CYS A 94 -0.12 49.53 -64.10
C CYS A 94 -1.03 50.06 -62.99
N ASP A 95 -1.42 51.34 -63.02
CA ASP A 95 -2.32 51.94 -62.00
C ASP A 95 -3.75 51.37 -62.08
N ASP A 96 -4.25 50.76 -61.00
CA ASP A 96 -5.63 50.21 -60.91
C ASP A 96 -6.63 51.13 -60.19
N ASN A 97 -6.22 52.33 -59.77
CA ASN A 97 -6.99 53.29 -58.97
C ASN A 97 -7.46 52.75 -57.60
N ASN A 98 -6.84 51.70 -57.07
CA ASN A 98 -7.14 51.20 -55.74
C ASN A 98 -6.10 51.71 -54.73
N SER A 99 -6.53 52.57 -53.80
CA SER A 99 -5.66 53.12 -52.76
C SER A 99 -5.05 52.06 -51.82
N CYS A 100 -5.53 50.82 -51.88
CA CYS A 100 -5.04 49.68 -51.09
C CYS A 100 -4.11 48.74 -51.84
N THR A 101 -3.64 49.12 -53.03
CA THR A 101 -2.62 48.39 -53.80
C THR A 101 -1.42 49.29 -54.07
N ASN A 102 -0.26 48.66 -54.22
CA ASN A 102 0.94 49.28 -54.74
C ASN A 102 1.24 48.64 -56.10
N ASP A 103 1.16 49.48 -57.13
CA ASP A 103 1.18 49.04 -58.51
C ASP A 103 2.58 49.07 -59.10
N SER A 104 2.99 47.96 -59.71
CA SER A 104 4.30 47.80 -60.34
C SER A 104 4.19 46.96 -61.61
N CYS A 105 5.25 46.96 -62.43
CA CYS A 105 5.31 46.14 -63.63
C CYS A 105 6.53 45.22 -63.58
N ASP A 106 6.30 43.91 -63.67
CA ASP A 106 7.34 42.89 -63.76
C ASP A 106 7.60 42.52 -65.23
N PRO A 107 8.86 42.57 -65.72
CA PRO A 107 9.17 42.32 -67.12
C PRO A 107 8.79 40.95 -67.69
N MET A 108 8.51 39.95 -66.85
CA MET A 108 8.09 38.61 -67.27
C MET A 108 6.58 38.40 -67.12
N VAL A 109 5.95 39.06 -66.14
CA VAL A 109 4.55 38.82 -65.75
C VAL A 109 3.61 39.92 -66.23
N GLY A 110 4.08 41.16 -66.37
CA GLY A 110 3.27 42.34 -66.64
C GLY A 110 2.87 43.07 -65.35
N CYS A 111 1.70 43.70 -65.33
CA CYS A 111 1.24 44.47 -64.18
C CYS A 111 0.97 43.61 -62.94
N ILE A 112 1.47 44.07 -61.79
CA ILE A 112 1.31 43.48 -60.46
C ILE A 112 0.77 44.54 -59.51
N HIS A 113 -0.31 44.19 -58.79
CA HIS A 113 -0.98 45.05 -57.80
C HIS A 113 -0.86 44.40 -56.42
N GLU A 114 0.12 44.83 -55.62
CA GLU A 114 0.37 44.22 -54.31
C GLU A 114 -0.44 44.90 -53.21
N PRO A 115 -1.21 44.15 -52.39
CA PRO A 115 -1.93 44.72 -51.25
C PRO A 115 -1.02 45.48 -50.29
N ILE A 116 -1.42 46.69 -49.90
CA ILE A 116 -0.73 47.49 -48.88
C ILE A 116 -1.56 47.63 -47.61
N PHE A 117 -0.88 47.95 -46.52
CA PHE A 117 -1.49 48.39 -45.27
C PHE A 117 -1.47 49.92 -45.21
N GLY A 118 -2.59 50.53 -44.86
CA GLY A 118 -2.71 51.99 -44.80
C GLY A 118 -4.14 52.45 -44.54
N PHE A 119 -4.29 53.76 -44.42
CA PHE A 119 -5.61 54.40 -44.35
C PHE A 119 -6.19 54.52 -45.75
N CYS A 120 -7.50 54.31 -45.84
CA CYS A 120 -8.29 54.50 -47.04
C CYS A 120 -9.66 55.07 -46.64
N ASP A 121 -10.60 55.20 -47.58
CA ASP A 121 -11.97 55.63 -47.33
C ASP A 121 -12.92 54.70 -48.09
N ASP A 122 -13.72 53.91 -47.38
CA ASP A 122 -14.66 52.94 -47.98
C ASP A 122 -15.99 53.61 -48.38
N HIS A 123 -16.15 54.89 -48.06
CA HIS A 123 -17.32 55.73 -48.29
C HIS A 123 -18.60 55.23 -47.61
N ASP A 124 -18.52 54.31 -46.64
CA ASP A 124 -19.65 53.87 -45.83
C ASP A 124 -19.79 54.75 -44.58
N PRO A 125 -20.88 55.54 -44.43
CA PRO A 125 -21.07 56.40 -43.27
C PRO A 125 -21.34 55.64 -41.96
N CYS A 126 -21.52 54.31 -42.03
CA CYS A 126 -21.73 53.42 -40.89
C CYS A 126 -20.48 52.66 -40.46
N THR A 127 -19.33 52.95 -41.06
CA THR A 127 -18.03 52.45 -40.63
C THR A 127 -17.18 53.58 -40.04
N ASP A 128 -16.27 53.20 -39.14
CA ASP A 128 -15.24 54.07 -38.58
C ASP A 128 -13.87 53.38 -38.71
N GLY A 129 -12.81 54.16 -38.94
CA GLY A 129 -11.43 53.63 -38.94
C GLY A 129 -11.06 52.81 -40.17
N ASP A 130 -11.45 53.30 -41.35
CA ASP A 130 -11.20 52.68 -42.64
C ASP A 130 -9.72 52.40 -42.88
N HIS A 131 -9.44 51.15 -43.26
CA HIS A 131 -8.09 50.67 -43.49
C HIS A 131 -8.05 49.64 -44.59
N CYS A 132 -6.87 49.49 -45.18
CA CYS A 132 -6.64 48.49 -46.20
C CYS A 132 -6.44 47.11 -45.56
N GLU A 133 -7.31 46.17 -45.93
CA GLU A 133 -7.21 44.75 -45.59
C GLU A 133 -7.31 43.92 -46.87
N ASN A 134 -6.28 43.12 -47.16
CA ASN A 134 -6.23 42.23 -48.33
C ASN A 134 -6.52 42.94 -49.68
N GLY A 135 -6.04 44.18 -49.85
CA GLY A 135 -6.21 44.95 -51.08
C GLY A 135 -7.60 45.57 -51.24
N LYS A 136 -8.41 45.60 -50.17
CA LYS A 136 -9.70 46.29 -50.14
C LYS A 136 -9.73 47.29 -48.99
N CYS A 137 -10.45 48.39 -49.19
CA CYS A 137 -10.75 49.30 -48.11
C CYS A 137 -11.92 48.77 -47.29
N VAL A 138 -11.72 48.61 -45.98
CA VAL A 138 -12.74 48.15 -45.04
C VAL A 138 -12.71 49.00 -43.76
N GLY A 139 -13.86 49.37 -43.23
CA GLY A 139 -13.98 50.00 -41.91
C GLY A 139 -14.62 49.12 -40.85
N TYR A 140 -14.50 49.52 -39.59
CA TYR A 140 -15.18 48.84 -38.47
C TYR A 140 -16.60 49.38 -38.34
N LEU A 141 -17.60 48.50 -38.20
CA LEU A 141 -18.98 48.95 -37.97
C LEU A 141 -19.06 49.87 -36.75
N ARG A 142 -19.63 51.06 -36.95
CA ARG A 142 -19.92 52.01 -35.89
C ARG A 142 -20.94 51.41 -34.92
N SER A 143 -20.65 51.50 -33.62
CA SER A 143 -21.62 51.09 -32.59
C SER A 143 -22.76 52.10 -32.48
N CYS A 144 -23.99 51.61 -32.58
CA CYS A 144 -25.22 52.37 -32.33
C CYS A 144 -25.95 51.94 -31.05
N ASP A 145 -25.28 51.19 -30.18
CA ASP A 145 -25.85 50.67 -28.93
C ASP A 145 -26.31 51.81 -28.00
N ASP A 146 -27.60 51.85 -27.68
CA ASP A 146 -28.19 52.85 -26.78
C ASP A 146 -28.33 52.38 -25.33
N GLY A 147 -27.93 51.14 -25.06
CA GLY A 147 -27.96 50.52 -23.74
C GLY A 147 -29.35 50.03 -23.31
N ASP A 148 -30.36 50.07 -24.17
CA ASP A 148 -31.69 49.51 -23.88
C ASP A 148 -31.80 48.06 -24.43
N PRO A 149 -31.94 47.04 -23.57
CA PRO A 149 -32.09 45.65 -24.03
C PRO A 149 -33.42 45.40 -24.77
N CYS A 150 -34.34 46.37 -24.78
CA CYS A 150 -35.62 46.33 -25.48
C CYS A 150 -35.65 47.16 -26.77
N THR A 151 -34.49 47.52 -27.29
CA THR A 151 -34.31 48.04 -28.64
C THR A 151 -33.42 47.10 -29.46
N THR A 152 -33.47 47.28 -30.77
CA THR A 152 -32.53 46.69 -31.74
C THR A 152 -31.88 47.85 -32.46
N ASP A 153 -30.57 47.96 -32.30
CA ASP A 153 -29.81 49.13 -32.75
C ASP A 153 -29.13 48.88 -34.07
N PHE A 154 -29.26 49.85 -34.97
CA PHE A 154 -28.62 49.79 -36.27
C PHE A 154 -28.27 51.18 -36.79
N CYS A 155 -27.19 51.23 -37.56
CA CYS A 155 -26.84 52.41 -38.33
C CYS A 155 -27.60 52.38 -39.67
N ASP A 156 -28.29 53.47 -40.00
CA ASP A 156 -28.98 53.59 -41.28
C ASP A 156 -28.05 54.04 -42.41
N GLN A 157 -28.50 53.94 -43.67
CA GLN A 157 -27.71 54.30 -44.85
C GLN A 157 -27.24 55.77 -44.90
N SER A 158 -27.69 56.62 -43.98
CA SER A 158 -27.27 58.02 -43.85
C SER A 158 -26.27 58.22 -42.71
N GLY A 159 -25.80 57.16 -42.05
CA GLY A 159 -24.87 57.23 -40.91
C GLY A 159 -25.53 57.57 -39.57
N VAL A 160 -26.87 57.48 -39.49
CA VAL A 160 -27.64 57.84 -38.28
C VAL A 160 -28.02 56.58 -37.51
N CYS A 161 -27.71 56.55 -36.21
CA CYS A 161 -28.14 55.47 -35.32
C CYS A 161 -29.65 55.50 -35.09
N ARG A 162 -30.29 54.34 -35.24
CA ARG A 162 -31.71 54.11 -34.99
C ARG A 162 -31.90 52.90 -34.08
N HIS A 163 -32.86 53.00 -33.18
CA HIS A 163 -33.16 51.99 -32.17
C HIS A 163 -34.63 51.59 -32.33
N GLN A 164 -34.90 50.35 -32.74
CA GLN A 164 -36.24 49.85 -32.99
C GLN A 164 -36.72 48.98 -31.83
N VAL A 165 -37.93 49.25 -31.32
CA VAL A 165 -38.52 48.48 -30.20
C VAL A 165 -38.55 46.98 -30.49
N TYR A 166 -37.99 46.21 -29.56
CA TYR A 166 -37.91 44.77 -29.57
C TYR A 166 -38.96 44.18 -28.61
N THR A 167 -39.58 43.05 -29.00
CA THR A 167 -40.61 42.36 -28.20
C THR A 167 -40.19 40.90 -27.93
N GLY A 168 -39.11 40.73 -27.18
CA GLY A 168 -38.55 39.42 -26.82
C GLY A 168 -38.17 39.33 -25.34
N PRO A 169 -37.39 38.29 -24.96
CA PRO A 169 -36.77 38.22 -23.65
C PRO A 169 -35.76 39.36 -23.49
N CYS A 170 -35.64 39.85 -22.27
CA CYS A 170 -34.68 40.88 -21.88
C CYS A 170 -34.21 40.60 -20.46
N ASP A 171 -33.28 41.41 -19.97
CA ASP A 171 -32.80 41.41 -18.59
C ASP A 171 -33.07 42.81 -18.02
N ASP A 172 -33.78 42.91 -16.90
CA ASP A 172 -34.10 44.17 -16.25
C ASP A 172 -32.98 44.63 -15.29
N GLY A 173 -31.89 43.87 -15.22
CA GLY A 173 -30.75 44.11 -14.35
C GLY A 173 -30.98 43.67 -12.90
N ASN A 174 -32.13 43.04 -12.59
CA ASN A 174 -32.43 42.51 -11.27
C ASN A 174 -32.08 41.02 -11.20
N ALA A 175 -30.99 40.69 -10.51
CA ALA A 175 -30.53 39.31 -10.33
C ALA A 175 -31.51 38.42 -9.52
N CYS A 176 -32.58 38.98 -8.96
CA CYS A 176 -33.60 38.28 -8.19
C CYS A 176 -34.86 37.93 -8.96
N THR A 177 -34.93 38.29 -10.23
CA THR A 177 -36.03 37.94 -11.11
C THR A 177 -35.51 37.14 -12.30
N VAL A 178 -36.37 36.27 -12.82
CA VAL A 178 -36.11 35.54 -14.06
C VAL A 178 -37.35 35.53 -14.95
N GLY A 179 -37.13 35.62 -16.25
CA GLY A 179 -38.18 35.48 -17.26
C GLY A 179 -38.84 36.80 -17.66
N GLU A 180 -38.09 37.89 -17.57
CA GLU A 180 -38.43 39.24 -17.99
C GLU A 180 -38.67 39.30 -19.50
N ARG A 181 -39.54 40.22 -19.93
CA ARG A 181 -39.86 40.42 -21.34
C ARG A 181 -40.02 41.89 -21.66
N CYS A 182 -39.67 42.25 -22.89
CA CYS A 182 -39.89 43.60 -23.38
C CYS A 182 -41.36 43.86 -23.61
N ILE A 183 -41.91 44.84 -22.91
CA ILE A 183 -43.29 45.31 -23.04
C ILE A 183 -43.24 46.83 -23.21
N ASP A 184 -43.73 47.32 -24.36
CA ASP A 184 -43.76 48.74 -24.72
C ASP A 184 -42.38 49.43 -24.61
N GLY A 185 -41.31 48.74 -25.02
CA GLY A 185 -39.95 49.28 -25.00
C GLY A 185 -39.32 49.36 -23.61
N VAL A 186 -39.84 48.62 -22.62
CA VAL A 186 -39.20 48.51 -21.30
C VAL A 186 -39.16 47.04 -20.88
N CYS A 187 -38.02 46.63 -20.32
CA CYS A 187 -37.88 45.29 -19.77
C CYS A 187 -38.68 45.18 -18.46
N LYS A 188 -39.73 44.36 -18.46
CA LYS A 188 -40.65 44.18 -17.32
C LYS A 188 -41.16 42.74 -17.23
N GLY A 189 -41.70 42.38 -16.07
CA GLY A 189 -42.13 41.01 -15.80
C GLY A 189 -41.01 40.19 -15.16
N GLY A 190 -41.23 38.89 -14.96
CA GLY A 190 -40.30 38.02 -14.23
C GLY A 190 -40.91 37.43 -12.96
N SER A 191 -40.46 36.24 -12.57
CA SER A 191 -40.81 35.60 -11.30
C SER A 191 -39.62 35.67 -10.36
N GLN A 192 -39.86 35.74 -9.04
CA GLN A 192 -38.76 35.74 -8.09
C GLN A 192 -37.98 34.42 -8.14
N VAL A 193 -36.65 34.54 -8.12
CA VAL A 193 -35.73 33.41 -7.99
C VAL A 193 -35.93 32.75 -6.62
N ASN A 194 -36.02 31.42 -6.59
CA ASN A 194 -35.99 30.67 -5.35
C ASN A 194 -34.54 30.52 -4.87
N CYS A 195 -34.20 31.17 -3.76
CA CYS A 195 -32.87 31.13 -3.17
C CYS A 195 -32.70 30.06 -2.06
N ASP A 196 -33.67 29.18 -1.84
CA ASP A 196 -33.56 28.14 -0.81
C ASP A 196 -32.48 27.10 -1.18
N ASP A 197 -31.42 27.01 -0.38
CA ASP A 197 -30.33 26.03 -0.55
C ASP A 197 -30.57 24.72 0.24
N ASN A 198 -31.71 24.60 0.92
CA ASN A 198 -32.08 23.52 1.84
C ASN A 198 -31.08 23.33 3.00
N ASN A 199 -30.22 24.30 3.29
CA ASN A 199 -29.33 24.25 4.43
C ASN A 199 -29.99 24.94 5.63
N PRO A 200 -30.31 24.19 6.71
CA PRO A 200 -30.94 24.79 7.87
C PRO A 200 -30.03 25.82 8.56
N CYS A 201 -28.72 25.86 8.28
CA CYS A 201 -27.75 26.76 8.90
C CYS A 201 -27.51 28.07 8.15
N THR A 202 -28.25 28.32 7.08
CA THR A 202 -28.23 29.58 6.32
C THR A 202 -29.58 30.28 6.39
N VAL A 203 -29.55 31.60 6.18
CA VAL A 203 -30.73 32.39 5.83
C VAL A 203 -30.57 32.82 4.39
N ASP A 204 -31.53 32.42 3.57
CA ASP A 204 -31.52 32.69 2.15
C ASP A 204 -32.23 34.00 1.85
N THR A 205 -31.50 34.89 1.21
CA THR A 205 -31.99 36.20 0.79
C THR A 205 -31.61 36.43 -0.65
N CYS A 206 -32.35 37.26 -1.35
CA CYS A 206 -31.99 37.66 -2.69
C CYS A 206 -31.63 39.15 -2.71
N ASN A 207 -30.48 39.46 -3.28
CA ASN A 207 -29.99 40.82 -3.51
C ASN A 207 -30.13 41.19 -4.98
N GLU A 208 -30.78 42.31 -5.28
CA GLU A 208 -31.11 42.71 -6.66
C GLU A 208 -29.89 42.88 -7.57
N GLN A 209 -28.69 43.11 -7.00
CA GLN A 209 -27.45 43.25 -7.74
C GLN A 209 -26.61 41.94 -7.80
N TRP A 210 -26.70 41.10 -6.78
CA TRP A 210 -25.80 39.94 -6.60
C TRP A 210 -26.50 38.58 -6.66
N GLY A 211 -27.82 38.54 -6.75
CA GLY A 211 -28.63 37.32 -6.76
C GLY A 211 -28.76 36.70 -5.37
N CYS A 212 -28.81 35.37 -5.31
CA CYS A 212 -28.99 34.64 -4.05
C CYS A 212 -27.79 34.78 -3.12
N ILE A 213 -28.07 35.10 -1.85
CA ILE A 213 -27.10 35.23 -0.76
C ILE A 213 -27.55 34.35 0.40
N HIS A 214 -26.69 33.40 0.77
CA HIS A 214 -26.89 32.46 1.88
C HIS A 214 -26.04 32.90 3.07
N THR A 215 -26.67 33.51 4.08
CA THR A 215 -25.95 34.06 5.24
C THR A 215 -25.95 33.06 6.40
N PRO A 216 -24.80 32.69 6.98
CA PRO A 216 -24.73 31.82 8.14
C PRO A 216 -25.62 32.29 9.31
N THR A 217 -26.45 31.40 9.85
CA THR A 217 -27.25 31.67 11.04
C THR A 217 -26.40 31.59 12.32
N PRO A 218 -26.80 32.28 13.40
CA PRO A 218 -26.27 32.01 14.74
C PRO A 218 -26.45 30.54 15.16
N PRO A 219 -25.68 30.05 16.15
CA PRO A 219 -25.76 28.67 16.61
C PRO A 219 -27.19 28.28 16.99
N LYS A 220 -27.72 27.26 16.31
CA LYS A 220 -29.02 26.66 16.57
C LYS A 220 -28.97 25.15 16.28
N PRO A 221 -29.88 24.35 16.88
CA PRO A 221 -29.98 22.95 16.56
C PRO A 221 -30.23 22.73 15.07
N CYS A 222 -29.56 21.74 14.51
CA CYS A 222 -29.75 21.24 13.16
C CYS A 222 -29.58 19.71 13.19
N ASP A 223 -29.60 19.06 12.04
CA ASP A 223 -29.33 17.62 11.91
C ASP A 223 -28.36 17.45 10.74
N ASP A 224 -27.18 16.88 10.99
CA ASP A 224 -26.18 16.62 9.95
C ASP A 224 -26.39 15.26 9.26
N HIS A 225 -27.48 14.56 9.64
CA HIS A 225 -27.90 13.24 9.19
C HIS A 225 -26.89 12.13 9.47
N SER A 226 -25.88 12.37 10.31
CA SER A 226 -24.92 11.35 10.71
C SER A 226 -25.30 10.77 12.08
N VAL A 227 -25.44 9.44 12.15
CA VAL A 227 -25.63 8.75 13.45
C VAL A 227 -24.34 8.71 14.28
N CYS A 228 -23.21 9.12 13.70
CA CYS A 228 -21.90 9.18 14.35
C CYS A 228 -21.65 10.50 15.09
N THR A 229 -22.63 11.39 15.08
CA THR A 229 -22.57 12.71 15.68
C THR A 229 -23.76 12.89 16.63
N VAL A 230 -23.54 13.68 17.68
CA VAL A 230 -24.59 14.10 18.60
C VAL A 230 -24.48 15.59 18.85
N GLN A 231 -25.59 16.21 19.24
CA GLN A 231 -25.64 17.65 19.56
C GLN A 231 -25.30 18.55 18.36
N ASP A 232 -25.81 18.17 17.18
CA ASP A 232 -25.63 18.88 15.92
C ASP A 232 -26.09 20.34 16.04
N THR A 233 -25.16 21.23 15.72
CA THR A 233 -25.36 22.67 15.86
C THR A 233 -24.77 23.39 14.67
N CYS A 234 -25.48 24.41 14.18
CA CYS A 234 -24.97 25.27 13.13
C CYS A 234 -23.72 26.02 13.58
N LYS A 235 -22.64 25.91 12.80
CA LYS A 235 -21.41 26.69 12.97
C LYS A 235 -20.90 27.10 11.60
N ASP A 236 -20.67 28.41 11.42
CA ASP A 236 -20.12 28.98 10.18
C ASP A 236 -20.90 28.57 8.91
N GLY A 237 -22.22 28.39 9.02
CA GLY A 237 -23.10 28.01 7.92
C GLY A 237 -23.18 26.50 7.65
N ILE A 238 -22.54 25.68 8.48
CA ILE A 238 -22.50 24.22 8.34
C ILE A 238 -23.17 23.58 9.55
N CYS A 239 -24.01 22.57 9.32
CA CYS A 239 -24.50 21.72 10.40
C CYS A 239 -23.44 20.68 10.76
N GLN A 240 -23.01 20.67 12.02
CA GLN A 240 -21.98 19.75 12.49
C GLN A 240 -22.26 19.32 13.94
N GLY A 241 -22.15 18.03 14.22
CA GLY A 241 -22.22 17.49 15.57
C GLY A 241 -20.89 17.16 16.23
N THR A 242 -20.99 16.69 17.48
CA THR A 242 -19.88 16.16 18.26
C THR A 242 -19.74 14.66 17.97
N PRO A 243 -18.57 14.17 17.54
CA PRO A 243 -18.38 12.75 17.24
C PRO A 243 -18.64 11.85 18.46
N ILE A 244 -19.37 10.76 18.27
CA ILE A 244 -19.52 9.71 19.29
C ILE A 244 -18.24 8.86 19.38
N THR A 245 -18.04 8.20 20.52
CA THR A 245 -16.93 7.26 20.70
C THR A 245 -17.43 5.83 20.51
N CYS A 246 -16.95 5.16 19.48
CA CYS A 246 -17.21 3.75 19.22
C CYS A 246 -16.08 2.90 19.79
N ASP A 247 -16.12 2.54 21.07
CA ASP A 247 -15.05 1.72 21.70
C ASP A 247 -15.61 0.39 22.23
N ASP A 248 -15.19 -0.73 21.65
CA ASP A 248 -15.54 -2.08 22.09
C ASP A 248 -14.55 -2.68 23.11
N HIS A 249 -13.52 -1.91 23.50
CA HIS A 249 -12.43 -2.35 24.38
C HIS A 249 -11.65 -3.56 23.83
N ASN A 250 -11.71 -3.83 22.53
CA ASN A 250 -10.93 -4.88 21.90
C ASN A 250 -9.70 -4.28 21.20
N PRO A 251 -8.47 -4.59 21.65
CA PRO A 251 -7.25 -4.09 21.01
C PRO A 251 -7.04 -4.65 19.59
N CYS A 252 -7.83 -5.64 19.18
CA CYS A 252 -7.76 -6.30 17.87
C CYS A 252 -8.87 -5.89 16.91
N THR A 253 -9.53 -4.76 17.15
CA THR A 253 -10.48 -4.17 16.21
C THR A 253 -10.18 -2.70 15.98
N TYR A 254 -10.53 -2.22 14.78
CA TYR A 254 -10.61 -0.80 14.51
C TYR A 254 -11.98 -0.28 14.95
N ASN A 255 -11.94 0.71 15.83
CA ASN A 255 -13.08 1.46 16.32
C ASN A 255 -13.56 2.47 15.26
N LEU A 256 -14.54 2.08 14.46
CA LEU A 256 -15.03 2.85 13.31
C LEU A 256 -16.50 3.24 13.48
N CYS A 257 -16.91 4.30 12.77
CA CYS A 257 -18.29 4.74 12.75
C CYS A 257 -18.70 5.08 11.31
N ASP A 258 -19.76 4.44 10.84
CA ASP A 258 -20.40 4.74 9.56
C ASP A 258 -21.56 5.72 9.79
N ALA A 259 -21.61 6.80 9.01
CA ALA A 259 -22.58 7.88 9.19
C ALA A 259 -24.04 7.43 9.07
N VAL A 260 -24.32 6.26 8.49
CA VAL A 260 -25.67 5.69 8.33
C VAL A 260 -25.92 4.55 9.31
N THR A 261 -24.99 3.60 9.42
CA THR A 261 -25.21 2.37 10.21
C THR A 261 -24.69 2.44 11.65
N GLY A 262 -23.85 3.42 11.98
CA GLY A 262 -23.29 3.61 13.32
C GLY A 262 -21.98 2.84 13.54
N CYS A 263 -21.69 2.54 14.81
CA CYS A 263 -20.43 1.90 15.20
C CYS A 263 -20.26 0.51 14.60
N TYR A 264 -19.06 0.24 14.07
CA TYR A 264 -18.65 -1.07 13.59
C TYR A 264 -17.16 -1.31 13.88
N TYR A 265 -16.77 -2.59 13.88
CA TYR A 265 -15.47 -3.03 14.39
C TYR A 265 -14.80 -4.00 13.40
N ASP A 266 -13.77 -3.52 12.70
CA ASP A 266 -13.06 -4.33 11.71
C ASP A 266 -11.85 -5.03 12.33
N PRO A 267 -11.65 -6.34 12.10
CA PRO A 267 -10.50 -7.05 12.64
C PRO A 267 -9.16 -6.44 12.22
N PHE A 268 -8.33 -6.13 13.21
CA PHE A 268 -6.96 -5.68 13.05
C PHE A 268 -6.00 -6.89 13.04
N SER A 269 -4.90 -6.79 12.29
CA SER A 269 -3.79 -7.74 12.31
C SER A 269 -2.51 -7.01 12.66
N GLY A 270 -1.90 -7.35 13.79
CA GLY A 270 -0.73 -6.67 14.32
C GLY A 270 -0.43 -7.06 15.77
N PRO A 271 0.57 -6.43 16.39
CA PRO A 271 0.90 -6.69 17.79
C PRO A 271 -0.23 -6.21 18.71
N CYS A 272 -0.47 -6.96 19.77
CA CYS A 272 -1.39 -6.60 20.84
C CYS A 272 -0.80 -7.06 22.18
N ASP A 273 -1.56 -6.91 23.26
CA ASP A 273 -1.27 -7.46 24.58
C ASP A 273 -2.53 -8.18 25.04
N ASP A 274 -2.49 -9.50 25.20
CA ASP A 274 -3.63 -10.31 25.65
C ASP A 274 -3.80 -10.27 27.17
N MET A 275 -2.99 -9.45 27.85
CA MET A 275 -2.86 -9.30 29.30
C MET A 275 -2.44 -10.59 30.00
N ASN A 276 -2.07 -11.64 29.27
CA ASN A 276 -1.56 -12.87 29.84
C ASN A 276 -0.04 -12.76 29.99
N VAL A 277 0.43 -12.61 31.22
CA VAL A 277 1.88 -12.51 31.51
C VAL A 277 2.67 -13.78 31.12
N CYS A 278 1.99 -14.90 30.88
CA CYS A 278 2.58 -16.17 30.46
C CYS A 278 2.68 -16.34 28.93
N THR A 279 2.26 -15.36 28.14
CA THR A 279 2.42 -15.36 26.68
C THR A 279 3.51 -14.39 26.24
N ILE A 280 4.02 -14.60 25.01
CA ILE A 280 4.88 -13.67 24.29
C ILE A 280 4.42 -13.55 22.85
N ASN A 281 4.86 -12.46 22.21
CA ASN A 281 4.60 -12.19 20.79
C ASN A 281 3.10 -12.18 20.48
N ASP A 282 2.31 -11.54 21.33
CA ASP A 282 0.86 -11.51 21.18
C ASP A 282 0.48 -10.80 19.89
N GLN A 283 -0.40 -11.44 19.13
CA GLN A 283 -0.84 -10.96 17.84
C GLN A 283 -2.34 -11.07 17.72
N CYS A 284 -2.90 -10.06 17.07
CA CYS A 284 -4.28 -10.07 16.64
C CYS A 284 -4.45 -11.01 15.46
N ALA A 285 -5.35 -11.99 15.61
CA ALA A 285 -5.82 -12.84 14.54
C ALA A 285 -7.34 -12.97 14.66
N GLN A 286 -8.06 -12.61 13.58
CA GLN A 286 -9.53 -12.71 13.53
C GLN A 286 -10.24 -11.99 14.69
N GLY A 287 -9.72 -10.83 15.11
CA GLY A 287 -10.31 -10.04 16.20
C GLY A 287 -10.01 -10.55 17.61
N VAL A 288 -9.13 -11.56 17.75
CA VAL A 288 -8.69 -12.10 19.03
C VAL A 288 -7.20 -11.79 19.23
N CYS A 289 -6.85 -11.24 20.39
CA CYS A 289 -5.47 -11.11 20.81
C CYS A 289 -5.02 -12.42 21.46
N SER A 290 -3.95 -13.02 20.97
CA SER A 290 -3.36 -14.22 21.58
C SER A 290 -1.87 -14.28 21.33
N GLY A 291 -1.10 -14.73 22.31
CA GLY A 291 0.33 -15.00 22.16
C GLY A 291 0.73 -16.46 22.20
N THR A 292 2.04 -16.69 22.13
CA THR A 292 2.67 -18.00 22.29
C THR A 292 2.94 -18.25 23.78
N SER A 293 2.48 -19.39 24.30
CA SER A 293 2.74 -19.77 25.70
C SER A 293 4.24 -19.91 25.98
N LYS A 294 4.69 -19.39 27.13
CA LYS A 294 6.07 -19.54 27.63
C LYS A 294 6.35 -20.93 28.21
N PHE A 295 5.30 -21.69 28.51
CA PHE A 295 5.43 -23.07 28.97
C PHE A 295 5.82 -23.97 27.79
N PHE A 296 6.59 -25.03 28.08
CA PHE A 296 6.85 -26.04 27.06
C PHE A 296 5.54 -26.77 26.72
N ASP A 297 5.33 -27.10 25.45
CA ASP A 297 4.08 -27.72 25.01
C ASP A 297 4.35 -28.95 24.12
N PRO A 298 3.84 -30.15 24.45
CA PRO A 298 3.03 -30.49 25.64
C PRO A 298 3.85 -30.72 26.92
N VAL A 299 3.21 -30.50 28.07
CA VAL A 299 3.72 -30.92 29.40
C VAL A 299 3.12 -32.25 29.86
N GLY A 300 3.76 -32.92 30.82
CA GLY A 300 3.18 -34.08 31.49
C GLY A 300 2.29 -33.69 32.67
N LYS A 301 0.98 -33.93 32.59
CA LYS A 301 0.01 -33.67 33.66
C LYS A 301 -0.37 -34.95 34.40
N THR A 302 -0.47 -34.89 35.73
CA THR A 302 -0.90 -36.04 36.54
C THR A 302 -2.39 -36.37 36.37
N THR A 303 -2.71 -37.59 35.95
CA THR A 303 -4.06 -38.18 36.06
C THR A 303 -4.23 -39.03 37.31
N SER A 304 -3.11 -39.43 37.90
CA SER A 304 -3.04 -40.01 39.23
C SER A 304 -1.93 -39.31 40.00
N LEU A 305 -2.24 -38.92 41.23
CA LEU A 305 -1.30 -38.39 42.20
C LEU A 305 -1.85 -38.73 43.58
N SER A 306 -1.02 -39.32 44.45
CA SER A 306 -1.38 -39.61 45.83
C SER A 306 -0.13 -39.71 46.68
N PHE A 307 -0.27 -39.74 48.01
CA PHE A 307 0.81 -40.15 48.90
C PHE A 307 0.91 -41.68 48.89
N GLY A 308 2.13 -42.19 48.75
CA GLY A 308 2.38 -43.63 48.71
C GLY A 308 1.91 -44.30 49.99
N VAL A 309 1.37 -45.51 49.88
CA VAL A 309 0.71 -46.20 51.01
C VAL A 309 1.64 -47.17 51.76
N SER A 310 2.88 -47.34 51.29
CA SER A 310 3.90 -48.19 51.94
C SER A 310 5.32 -47.77 51.51
N GLY A 311 6.34 -48.40 52.11
CA GLY A 311 7.74 -48.31 51.67
C GLY A 311 8.09 -49.35 50.60
N ASN A 312 7.14 -49.65 49.71
CA ASN A 312 7.32 -50.59 48.62
C ASN A 312 7.68 -49.86 47.31
N VAL A 313 8.13 -50.64 46.33
CA VAL A 313 8.57 -50.12 45.03
C VAL A 313 7.41 -49.43 44.32
N GLY A 314 7.66 -48.22 43.82
CA GLY A 314 6.63 -47.37 43.21
C GLY A 314 5.75 -46.65 44.21
N GLN A 315 6.07 -46.65 45.51
CA GLN A 315 5.34 -45.91 46.55
C GLN A 315 6.22 -44.86 47.25
N GLY A 316 7.54 -45.03 47.23
CA GLY A 316 8.55 -44.08 47.70
C GLY A 316 9.85 -44.28 46.92
N LEU A 317 10.91 -43.58 47.34
CA LEU A 317 12.28 -43.81 46.85
C LEU A 317 13.23 -43.94 48.03
N ASP A 318 14.41 -44.48 47.78
CA ASP A 318 15.56 -44.38 48.69
C ASP A 318 16.08 -42.93 48.65
N VAL A 319 15.79 -42.16 49.69
CA VAL A 319 16.05 -40.71 49.76
C VAL A 319 17.41 -40.43 50.39
N ASP A 320 17.83 -41.23 51.37
CA ASP A 320 19.13 -41.10 52.05
C ASP A 320 20.27 -41.88 51.39
N GLY A 321 19.96 -42.72 50.40
CA GLY A 321 20.93 -43.55 49.67
C GLY A 321 21.37 -44.79 50.43
N ASN A 322 20.73 -45.12 51.55
CA ASN A 322 21.12 -46.21 52.41
C ASN A 322 20.08 -47.32 52.39
N GLN A 323 20.38 -48.38 51.63
CA GLN A 323 19.49 -49.53 51.47
C GLN A 323 19.20 -50.32 52.77
N ALA A 324 19.95 -50.07 53.85
CA ALA A 324 19.71 -50.66 55.16
C ALA A 324 18.69 -49.90 56.01
N THR A 325 18.40 -48.63 55.69
CA THR A 325 17.38 -47.81 56.33
C THR A 325 16.16 -47.73 55.42
N CYS A 326 14.97 -47.94 55.98
CA CYS A 326 13.73 -47.75 55.24
C CYS A 326 12.58 -47.42 56.19
N ALA A 327 11.55 -46.75 55.66
CA ALA A 327 10.37 -46.38 56.41
C ALA A 327 9.10 -46.54 55.57
N PRO A 328 7.97 -46.98 56.17
CA PRO A 328 7.79 -47.31 57.58
C PRO A 328 8.38 -48.70 57.94
N LYS A 329 8.95 -48.81 59.14
CA LYS A 329 9.55 -50.07 59.62
C LYS A 329 8.54 -51.21 59.56
N GLY A 330 8.93 -52.34 58.95
CA GLY A 330 8.11 -53.55 58.83
C GLY A 330 7.22 -53.59 57.57
N SER A 331 7.12 -52.52 56.79
CA SER A 331 6.38 -52.46 55.52
C SER A 331 7.19 -51.71 54.45
N CYS A 332 8.49 -52.03 54.37
CA CYS A 332 9.42 -51.44 53.41
C CYS A 332 10.43 -52.47 52.88
N VAL A 333 10.87 -52.30 51.62
CA VAL A 333 11.79 -53.20 50.93
C VAL A 333 12.81 -52.38 50.15
N ARG A 334 14.08 -52.82 50.12
CA ARG A 334 15.16 -52.21 49.32
C ARG A 334 15.47 -50.74 49.67
N GLY A 335 15.39 -50.35 50.93
CA GLY A 335 15.80 -49.01 51.35
C GLY A 335 14.80 -47.88 51.03
N ILE A 336 13.55 -48.21 50.70
CA ILE A 336 12.60 -47.19 50.29
C ILE A 336 12.08 -46.41 51.50
N ASP A 337 12.19 -45.09 51.43
CA ASP A 337 11.77 -44.15 52.46
C ASP A 337 10.41 -43.55 52.12
N ASN A 338 9.40 -43.85 52.94
CA ASN A 338 8.05 -43.28 52.85
C ASN A 338 7.33 -43.33 54.20
N ALA A 339 7.93 -42.82 55.27
CA ALA A 339 7.34 -42.74 56.60
C ALA A 339 5.95 -42.07 56.62
N PHE A 340 5.72 -41.12 55.71
CA PHE A 340 4.44 -40.44 55.54
C PHE A 340 3.28 -41.39 55.20
N SER A 341 3.57 -42.60 54.69
CA SER A 341 2.55 -43.57 54.26
C SER A 341 1.55 -43.94 55.35
N ILE A 342 1.95 -43.83 56.63
CA ILE A 342 1.11 -44.12 57.80
C ILE A 342 -0.15 -43.22 57.83
N LEU A 343 -0.06 -41.99 57.31
CA LEU A 343 -1.19 -41.06 57.23
C LEU A 343 -1.75 -40.92 55.81
N SER A 344 -1.32 -41.74 54.85
CA SER A 344 -1.84 -41.70 53.47
C SER A 344 -3.37 -41.77 53.40
N TRP A 345 -4.00 -42.55 54.29
CA TRP A 345 -5.46 -42.68 54.38
C TRP A 345 -6.18 -41.37 54.72
N LEU A 346 -5.51 -40.44 55.41
CA LEU A 346 -6.07 -39.13 55.79
C LEU A 346 -6.02 -38.13 54.63
N PHE A 347 -4.95 -38.17 53.83
CA PHE A 347 -4.69 -37.16 52.79
C PHE A 347 -5.11 -37.61 51.38
N ASN A 348 -5.01 -38.91 51.06
CA ASN A 348 -5.27 -39.41 49.71
C ASN A 348 -6.69 -39.19 49.18
N PRO A 349 -7.77 -39.35 49.98
CA PRO A 349 -9.14 -39.19 49.45
C PRO A 349 -9.36 -37.83 48.78
N GLU A 350 -8.89 -36.75 49.40
CA GLU A 350 -9.06 -35.40 48.88
C GLU A 350 -8.12 -35.10 47.70
N VAL A 351 -6.86 -35.57 47.75
CA VAL A 351 -5.93 -35.42 46.61
C VAL A 351 -6.47 -36.13 45.37
N VAL A 352 -6.88 -37.40 45.50
CA VAL A 352 -7.40 -38.20 44.38
C VAL A 352 -8.67 -37.58 43.80
N LYS A 353 -9.57 -37.09 44.65
CA LYS A 353 -10.77 -36.37 44.22
C LYS A 353 -10.43 -35.09 43.46
N ALA A 354 -9.48 -34.30 43.96
CA ALA A 354 -9.07 -33.04 43.36
C ALA A 354 -8.35 -33.24 42.00
N VAL A 355 -7.59 -34.33 41.87
CA VAL A 355 -6.98 -34.73 40.59
C VAL A 355 -8.05 -35.22 39.61
N GLY A 356 -8.93 -36.11 40.06
CA GLY A 356 -9.97 -36.69 39.22
C GLY A 356 -10.99 -35.69 38.67
N ASN A 357 -11.24 -34.58 39.39
CA ASN A 357 -12.12 -33.50 38.94
C ASN A 357 -11.37 -32.32 38.30
N GLY A 358 -10.03 -32.39 38.17
CA GLY A 358 -9.21 -31.35 37.55
C GLY A 358 -9.01 -30.09 38.38
N SER A 359 -9.49 -30.02 39.62
CA SER A 359 -9.26 -28.87 40.51
C SER A 359 -7.83 -28.79 41.03
N PHE A 360 -7.03 -29.86 40.87
CA PHE A 360 -5.64 -29.92 41.27
C PHE A 360 -4.85 -30.89 40.37
N ALA A 361 -3.74 -30.47 39.82
CA ALA A 361 -2.83 -31.35 39.10
C ALA A 361 -1.38 -30.93 39.33
N MET A 362 -0.46 -31.90 39.30
CA MET A 362 0.96 -31.66 39.17
C MET A 362 1.34 -31.75 37.69
N PHE A 363 2.23 -30.87 37.26
CA PHE A 363 2.78 -30.87 35.91
C PHE A 363 4.28 -31.07 35.97
N LEU A 364 4.78 -31.89 35.05
CA LEU A 364 6.18 -32.13 34.82
C LEU A 364 6.55 -31.58 33.45
N GLU A 365 7.35 -30.52 33.45
CA GLU A 365 7.91 -29.95 32.24
C GLU A 365 9.37 -30.40 32.10
N PHE A 366 9.69 -30.95 30.94
CA PHE A 366 11.03 -31.43 30.62
C PHE A 366 11.53 -30.71 29.38
N ARG A 367 12.60 -29.91 29.53
CA ARG A 367 13.19 -29.15 28.42
C ARG A 367 14.38 -29.91 27.86
N SER A 368 14.21 -30.53 26.70
CA SER A 368 15.33 -31.17 26.01
C SER A 368 15.19 -31.10 24.50
N ASN A 369 16.34 -30.91 23.85
CA ASN A 369 16.49 -31.00 22.40
C ASN A 369 16.93 -32.41 21.96
N SER A 370 17.32 -33.28 22.91
CA SER A 370 17.79 -34.65 22.66
C SER A 370 17.33 -35.59 23.77
N TYR A 371 16.50 -36.59 23.46
CA TYR A 371 15.94 -37.52 24.45
C TYR A 371 16.93 -38.60 24.96
N GLN A 372 18.24 -38.33 24.94
CA GLN A 372 19.28 -39.24 25.45
C GLN A 372 20.35 -38.45 26.21
N GLY A 373 20.74 -38.91 27.40
CA GLY A 373 21.78 -38.29 28.22
C GLY A 373 21.25 -37.29 29.24
N GLY A 374 22.01 -36.24 29.52
CA GLY A 374 21.71 -35.19 30.50
C GLY A 374 22.97 -34.34 30.78
N PRO A 375 22.87 -33.31 31.63
CA PRO A 375 21.71 -32.95 32.44
C PRO A 375 20.72 -32.01 31.72
N TYR A 376 19.43 -32.13 32.04
CA TYR A 376 18.35 -31.31 31.50
C TYR A 376 17.59 -30.59 32.63
N PRO A 377 17.09 -29.37 32.39
CA PRO A 377 16.19 -28.72 33.33
C PRO A 377 14.80 -29.36 33.29
N THR A 378 14.34 -29.79 34.46
CA THR A 378 13.00 -30.34 34.69
C THR A 378 12.28 -29.49 35.72
N ALA A 379 11.14 -28.92 35.35
CA ALA A 379 10.34 -28.08 36.23
C ALA A 379 9.08 -28.81 36.71
N ILE A 380 8.67 -28.49 37.94
CA ILE A 380 7.43 -28.98 38.53
C ILE A 380 6.50 -27.79 38.75
N TYR A 381 5.28 -27.89 38.22
CA TYR A 381 4.22 -26.93 38.47
C TYR A 381 3.02 -27.61 39.13
N TYR A 382 2.14 -26.79 39.68
CA TYR A 382 0.83 -27.23 40.16
C TYR A 382 -0.23 -26.26 39.66
N GLY A 383 -1.44 -26.76 39.48
CA GLY A 383 -2.50 -25.95 38.89
C GLY A 383 -3.84 -26.66 38.81
N ARG A 384 -4.72 -26.14 37.97
CA ARG A 384 -6.10 -26.62 37.80
C ARG A 384 -6.54 -26.53 36.35
N LEU A 385 -7.59 -27.28 36.00
CA LEU A 385 -8.20 -27.23 34.68
C LEU A 385 -8.61 -25.79 34.36
N HIS A 386 -8.31 -25.35 33.13
CA HIS A 386 -8.61 -23.99 32.69
C HIS A 386 -10.11 -23.70 32.80
N THR A 387 -10.44 -22.52 33.32
CA THR A 387 -11.83 -22.15 33.58
C THR A 387 -12.60 -22.07 32.25
N GLY A 388 -13.74 -22.75 32.16
CA GLY A 388 -14.55 -22.79 30.93
C GLY A 388 -14.15 -23.87 29.93
N ALA A 389 -13.12 -24.67 30.19
CA ALA A 389 -12.76 -25.81 29.34
C ALA A 389 -13.78 -26.96 29.46
N SER A 390 -14.37 -27.39 28.34
CA SER A 390 -15.11 -28.65 28.26
C SER A 390 -14.14 -29.78 27.94
N CYS A 391 -13.46 -30.30 28.96
CA CYS A 391 -12.48 -31.38 28.81
C CYS A 391 -12.50 -32.31 30.02
N ASP A 392 -12.36 -33.62 29.80
CA ASP A 392 -12.18 -34.58 30.90
C ASP A 392 -10.74 -34.48 31.43
N PRO A 393 -10.53 -34.01 32.67
CA PRO A 393 -9.19 -33.80 33.23
C PRO A 393 -8.39 -35.10 33.38
N ASN A 394 -8.97 -36.28 33.14
CA ASN A 394 -8.28 -37.56 33.19
C ASN A 394 -7.74 -38.02 31.83
N VAL A 395 -8.02 -37.29 30.74
CA VAL A 395 -7.48 -37.59 29.41
C VAL A 395 -6.39 -36.58 28.99
N SER A 396 -5.76 -36.89 27.85
CA SER A 396 -4.72 -36.07 27.22
C SER A 396 -5.32 -34.87 26.49
N GLY A 397 -4.57 -33.77 26.42
CA GLY A 397 -4.86 -32.62 25.55
C GLY A 397 -5.76 -31.53 26.16
N CYS A 398 -6.09 -31.62 27.45
CA CYS A 398 -6.77 -30.51 28.12
C CYS A 398 -5.81 -29.36 28.44
N TYR A 399 -6.38 -28.17 28.60
CA TYR A 399 -5.67 -26.96 28.98
C TYR A 399 -5.80 -26.67 30.47
N PHE A 400 -4.71 -26.21 31.09
CA PHE A 400 -4.63 -25.95 32.53
C PHE A 400 -4.02 -24.59 32.82
N ASP A 401 -4.45 -24.03 33.96
CA ASP A 401 -3.87 -22.86 34.59
C ASP A 401 -2.85 -23.30 35.64
N VAL A 402 -1.76 -22.55 35.78
CA VAL A 402 -0.69 -22.79 36.75
C VAL A 402 -0.89 -21.90 37.97
N TYR A 403 -0.77 -22.45 39.17
CA TYR A 403 -0.85 -21.66 40.39
C TYR A 403 0.34 -20.71 40.52
N SER A 404 0.04 -19.49 40.92
CA SER A 404 1.02 -18.42 41.06
C SER A 404 2.13 -18.74 42.05
N GLN A 405 1.85 -19.60 43.02
CA GLN A 405 2.80 -20.07 44.02
C GLN A 405 3.89 -21.01 43.46
N THR A 406 3.79 -21.41 42.19
CA THR A 406 4.74 -22.31 41.51
C THR A 406 5.53 -21.64 40.39
N VAL A 407 5.26 -20.37 40.11
CA VAL A 407 5.92 -19.58 39.05
C VAL A 407 6.25 -18.16 39.52
N SER A 408 7.34 -17.59 39.02
CA SER A 408 7.77 -16.22 39.30
C SER A 408 7.67 -15.33 38.07
N GLY A 409 7.57 -14.01 38.29
CA GLY A 409 7.57 -12.99 37.24
C GLY A 409 6.72 -13.36 36.03
N GLN A 410 7.41 -13.59 34.91
CA GLN A 410 6.89 -13.92 33.59
C GLN A 410 6.59 -15.42 33.38
N CYS A 411 6.12 -16.10 34.43
CA CYS A 411 5.79 -17.52 34.44
C CYS A 411 7.01 -18.47 34.40
N ASP A 412 8.14 -18.00 34.92
CA ASP A 412 9.33 -18.83 35.12
C ASP A 412 9.11 -19.82 36.27
N PRO A 413 9.50 -21.10 36.13
CA PRO A 413 9.34 -22.09 37.19
C PRO A 413 10.10 -21.71 38.46
N LEU A 414 9.41 -21.75 39.61
CA LEU A 414 10.07 -21.59 40.92
C LEU A 414 10.84 -22.83 41.35
N PHE A 415 10.45 -24.00 40.85
CA PHE A 415 10.96 -25.29 41.30
C PHE A 415 11.47 -26.08 40.11
N MET A 416 12.80 -26.19 40.04
CA MET A 416 13.51 -26.82 38.93
C MET A 416 14.59 -27.76 39.46
N MET A 417 14.71 -28.90 38.81
CA MET A 417 15.83 -29.82 38.93
C MET A 417 16.64 -29.70 37.65
N ASP A 418 17.84 -29.14 37.75
CA ASP A 418 18.73 -28.88 36.62
C ASP A 418 19.64 -30.08 36.29
N ASN A 419 19.59 -31.15 37.09
CA ASN A 419 20.42 -32.34 36.96
C ASN A 419 19.69 -33.55 36.36
N ALA A 420 18.59 -33.34 35.63
CA ALA A 420 17.78 -34.46 35.16
C ALA A 420 18.50 -35.27 34.06
N VAL A 421 18.54 -36.59 34.20
CA VAL A 421 19.16 -37.51 33.25
C VAL A 421 18.12 -38.51 32.75
N ILE A 422 18.13 -38.78 31.44
CA ILE A 422 17.34 -39.85 30.84
C ILE A 422 18.28 -40.97 30.38
N GLU A 423 18.11 -42.14 30.99
CA GLU A 423 18.77 -43.39 30.61
C GLU A 423 17.71 -44.39 30.14
N GLY A 424 17.75 -44.73 28.84
CA GLY A 424 16.67 -45.49 28.21
C GLY A 424 15.36 -44.70 28.28
N ASN A 425 14.40 -45.22 29.06
CA ASN A 425 13.10 -44.58 29.30
C ASN A 425 12.95 -44.10 30.75
N THR A 426 14.01 -44.09 31.55
CA THR A 426 13.96 -43.69 32.94
C THR A 426 14.54 -42.29 33.12
N LEU A 427 13.69 -41.35 33.52
CA LEU A 427 14.06 -40.03 33.99
C LEU A 427 14.44 -40.10 35.47
N ARG A 428 15.61 -39.58 35.81
CA ARG A 428 16.08 -39.37 37.18
C ARG A 428 16.45 -37.91 37.35
N ALA A 429 15.94 -37.24 38.37
CA ALA A 429 16.28 -35.85 38.67
C ALA A 429 16.25 -35.57 40.19
N GLY A 430 16.91 -34.50 40.60
CA GLY A 430 16.97 -34.07 41.99
C GLY A 430 17.93 -34.88 42.87
N GLY A 431 17.63 -34.97 44.15
CA GLY A 431 18.49 -35.56 45.20
C GLY A 431 18.83 -34.55 46.29
N GLN A 432 19.92 -34.80 47.05
CA GLN A 432 20.36 -33.89 48.11
C GLN A 432 20.59 -32.47 47.58
N GLY A 433 20.12 -31.47 48.33
CA GLY A 433 20.19 -30.06 47.94
C GLY A 433 19.05 -29.55 47.03
N TYR A 434 18.19 -30.44 46.52
CA TYR A 434 17.01 -30.04 45.72
C TYR A 434 15.76 -29.94 46.59
N PHE A 435 14.86 -29.03 46.20
CA PHE A 435 13.61 -28.80 46.89
C PHE A 435 12.45 -28.82 45.90
N ALA A 436 11.31 -29.34 46.33
CA ALA A 436 10.09 -29.34 45.55
C ALA A 436 8.89 -29.04 46.45
N PRO A 437 7.87 -28.33 45.97
CA PRO A 437 6.66 -28.11 46.73
C PRO A 437 5.80 -29.37 46.60
N ILE A 438 5.10 -29.68 47.68
CA ILE A 438 3.96 -30.60 47.65
C ILE A 438 2.79 -29.89 48.31
N PHE A 439 1.57 -30.31 47.99
CA PHE A 439 0.37 -29.72 48.57
C PHE A 439 -0.41 -30.75 49.35
N LEU A 440 -0.73 -30.41 50.60
CA LEU A 440 -1.78 -31.11 51.34
C LEU A 440 -3.12 -30.54 50.87
N VAL A 441 -4.03 -31.42 50.49
CA VAL A 441 -5.31 -31.07 49.90
C VAL A 441 -6.41 -31.40 50.90
N PHE A 442 -7.23 -30.40 51.25
CA PHE A 442 -8.41 -30.54 52.11
C PHE A 442 -9.57 -29.75 51.51
N GLY A 443 -10.53 -30.41 50.85
CA GLY A 443 -11.58 -29.70 50.13
C GLY A 443 -10.99 -28.76 49.07
N ASP A 444 -11.14 -27.46 49.24
CA ASP A 444 -10.56 -26.41 48.38
C ASP A 444 -9.24 -25.84 48.92
N LEU A 445 -8.88 -26.18 50.16
CA LEU A 445 -7.64 -25.73 50.77
C LEU A 445 -6.46 -26.48 50.14
N ARG A 446 -5.43 -25.72 49.74
CA ARG A 446 -4.16 -26.25 49.21
C ARG A 446 -3.04 -25.70 50.07
N LEU A 447 -2.48 -26.54 50.93
CA LEU A 447 -1.41 -26.16 51.85
C LEU A 447 -0.06 -26.56 51.28
N LYS A 448 0.72 -25.57 50.84
CA LYS A 448 2.06 -25.79 50.31
C LYS A 448 3.03 -26.18 51.43
N VAL A 449 3.73 -27.29 51.26
CA VAL A 449 4.84 -27.74 52.10
C VAL A 449 6.05 -27.96 51.19
N VAL A 450 7.24 -27.53 51.62
CA VAL A 450 8.46 -27.72 50.84
C VAL A 450 9.12 -29.03 51.29
N MET A 451 9.31 -29.92 50.34
CA MET A 451 10.10 -31.13 50.49
C MET A 451 11.58 -30.79 50.24
N ALA A 452 12.44 -31.22 51.14
CA ALA A 452 13.89 -31.26 50.96
C ALA A 452 14.32 -32.58 50.32
N TRP A 453 15.51 -32.57 49.72
CA TRP A 453 16.09 -33.70 49.00
C TRP A 453 15.13 -34.27 47.94
N ALA A 454 14.40 -33.38 47.28
CA ALA A 454 13.41 -33.74 46.29
C ALA A 454 14.06 -34.55 45.17
N ARG A 455 13.55 -35.75 44.94
CA ARG A 455 14.06 -36.72 43.97
C ARG A 455 12.91 -37.24 43.12
N LEU A 456 13.12 -37.22 41.81
CA LEU A 456 12.16 -37.70 40.82
C LEU A 456 12.71 -38.93 40.13
N GLU A 457 11.91 -40.00 40.08
CA GLU A 457 12.17 -41.15 39.24
C GLU A 457 10.92 -41.52 38.45
N ALA A 458 10.98 -41.46 37.13
CA ALA A 458 9.83 -41.73 36.27
C ALA A 458 10.20 -42.56 35.04
N GLN A 459 9.33 -43.49 34.67
CA GLN A 459 9.37 -44.15 33.37
C GLN A 459 8.54 -43.35 32.39
N LEU A 460 9.13 -42.95 31.27
CA LEU A 460 8.51 -42.11 30.25
C LEU A 460 8.40 -42.86 28.91
N SER A 461 7.30 -42.62 28.21
CA SER A 461 7.12 -42.91 26.80
C SER A 461 7.16 -41.59 26.06
N LEU A 462 8.14 -41.42 25.18
CA LEU A 462 8.40 -40.17 24.46
C LEU A 462 7.91 -40.31 23.02
N SER A 463 7.08 -39.36 22.56
CA SER A 463 6.41 -39.39 21.25
C SER A 463 6.28 -37.96 20.73
N GLN A 464 7.28 -37.48 19.97
CA GLN A 464 7.36 -36.08 19.49
C GLN A 464 7.09 -35.05 20.61
N GLY A 465 7.73 -35.21 21.77
CA GLY A 465 7.43 -34.44 22.98
C GLY A 465 7.22 -35.35 24.19
N PHE A 466 6.57 -34.80 25.23
CA PHE A 466 6.09 -35.59 26.36
C PHE A 466 4.93 -36.49 25.91
N GLY A 467 5.05 -37.80 26.10
CA GLY A 467 3.97 -38.76 25.88
C GLY A 467 3.28 -39.15 27.18
N TYR A 468 3.54 -40.36 27.67
CA TYR A 468 2.95 -40.89 28.90
C TYR A 468 4.05 -41.21 29.91
N GLY A 469 3.72 -41.22 31.19
CA GLY A 469 4.70 -41.65 32.18
C GLY A 469 4.10 -42.09 33.49
N GLN A 470 4.90 -42.76 34.31
CA GLN A 470 4.56 -43.06 35.69
C GLN A 470 5.83 -43.03 36.53
N GLY A 471 5.73 -42.59 37.76
CA GLY A 471 6.90 -42.38 38.58
C GLY A 471 6.57 -42.06 40.02
N VAL A 472 7.61 -41.68 40.75
CA VAL A 472 7.52 -41.23 42.13
C VAL A 472 8.34 -39.95 42.28
N LEU A 473 7.73 -38.94 42.90
CA LEU A 473 8.42 -37.79 43.47
C LEU A 473 8.58 -38.07 44.96
N ALA A 474 9.80 -38.12 45.47
CA ALA A 474 10.07 -38.43 46.87
C ALA A 474 11.06 -37.45 47.49
N GLY A 475 11.11 -37.42 48.80
CA GLY A 475 12.02 -36.56 49.56
C GLY A 475 11.61 -36.53 51.03
N ALA A 476 11.99 -35.48 51.73
CA ALA A 476 11.83 -35.36 53.17
C ALA A 476 11.11 -34.05 53.55
N ILE A 477 10.18 -34.12 54.49
CA ILE A 477 9.48 -32.95 55.05
C ILE A 477 9.87 -32.81 56.51
N ARG A 478 10.38 -31.64 56.90
CA ARG A 478 10.61 -31.36 58.31
C ARG A 478 9.29 -31.36 59.07
N GLN A 479 9.18 -32.14 60.14
CA GLN A 479 7.93 -32.30 60.88
C GLN A 479 7.41 -30.96 61.44
N GLN A 480 8.31 -30.09 61.91
CA GLN A 480 7.94 -28.77 62.42
C GLN A 480 7.34 -27.87 61.33
N ASP A 481 7.88 -27.89 60.11
CA ASP A 481 7.38 -27.08 59.00
C ASP A 481 5.97 -27.53 58.58
N LEU A 482 5.75 -28.86 58.55
CA LEU A 482 4.43 -29.45 58.32
C LEU A 482 3.41 -28.97 59.37
N ILE A 483 3.78 -29.01 60.66
CA ILE A 483 2.92 -28.54 61.74
C ILE A 483 2.65 -27.04 61.62
N SER A 484 3.68 -26.24 61.33
CA SER A 484 3.55 -24.79 61.18
C SER A 484 2.63 -24.40 60.02
N VAL A 485 2.71 -25.11 58.89
CA VAL A 485 1.78 -24.92 57.76
C VAL A 485 0.35 -25.24 58.18
N LEU A 486 0.11 -26.38 58.83
CA LEU A 486 -1.22 -26.75 59.34
C LEU A 486 -1.75 -25.74 60.36
N GLN A 487 -0.90 -25.23 61.25
CA GLN A 487 -1.24 -24.20 62.24
C GLN A 487 -1.57 -22.85 61.62
N SER A 488 -0.97 -22.50 60.48
CA SER A 488 -1.27 -21.27 59.75
C SER A 488 -2.58 -21.34 58.94
N ALA A 489 -3.06 -22.55 58.65
CA ALA A 489 -4.24 -22.78 57.83
C ALA A 489 -5.55 -22.30 58.52
N PRO A 490 -6.53 -21.80 57.75
CA PRO A 490 -7.84 -21.42 58.29
C PRO A 490 -8.61 -22.65 58.77
N ALA A 491 -9.21 -22.57 59.96
CA ALA A 491 -9.95 -23.70 60.55
C ALA A 491 -11.15 -24.16 59.72
N SER A 492 -11.77 -23.25 58.96
CA SER A 492 -12.89 -23.54 58.05
C SER A 492 -12.49 -24.35 56.81
N GLY A 493 -11.20 -24.48 56.50
CA GLY A 493 -10.72 -25.18 55.32
C GLY A 493 -10.62 -26.70 55.46
N PHE A 494 -10.93 -27.26 56.63
CA PHE A 494 -10.86 -28.70 56.87
C PHE A 494 -12.27 -29.32 56.79
N PRO A 495 -12.54 -30.21 55.82
CA PRO A 495 -13.85 -30.82 55.67
C PRO A 495 -14.14 -31.83 56.80
N PRO A 496 -15.40 -31.96 57.26
CA PRO A 496 -15.79 -33.02 58.17
C PRO A 496 -15.41 -34.41 57.64
N PRO A 497 -15.00 -35.36 58.50
CA PRO A 497 -15.10 -35.34 59.96
C PRO A 497 -13.88 -34.75 60.69
N TYR A 498 -12.85 -34.31 59.97
CA TYR A 498 -11.58 -33.91 60.60
C TYR A 498 -11.52 -32.40 60.79
N THR A 499 -11.20 -31.97 62.02
CA THR A 499 -10.87 -30.58 62.31
C THR A 499 -9.36 -30.37 62.17
N LYS A 500 -8.94 -29.11 62.01
CA LYS A 500 -7.53 -28.71 62.02
C LYS A 500 -6.74 -29.32 63.19
N ASP A 501 -7.28 -29.23 64.40
CA ASP A 501 -6.60 -29.73 65.60
C ASP A 501 -6.43 -31.25 65.58
N ILE A 502 -7.45 -31.97 65.08
CA ILE A 502 -7.38 -33.43 64.92
C ILE A 502 -6.28 -33.81 63.92
N VAL A 503 -6.17 -33.11 62.79
CA VAL A 503 -5.12 -33.36 61.79
C VAL A 503 -3.72 -33.12 62.39
N ILE A 504 -3.52 -32.02 63.12
CA ILE A 504 -2.25 -31.72 63.80
C ILE A 504 -1.92 -32.83 64.81
N GLN A 505 -2.90 -33.27 65.60
CA GLN A 505 -2.71 -34.35 66.56
C GLN A 505 -2.31 -35.67 65.88
N TYR A 506 -2.92 -36.01 64.74
CA TYR A 506 -2.53 -37.20 63.97
C TYR A 506 -1.09 -37.10 63.46
N VAL A 507 -0.70 -35.94 62.91
CA VAL A 507 0.68 -35.71 62.45
C VAL A 507 1.69 -35.90 63.58
N GLN A 508 1.43 -35.32 64.76
CA GLN A 508 2.33 -35.42 65.91
C GLN A 508 2.39 -36.83 66.49
N ALA A 509 1.27 -37.55 66.52
CA ALA A 509 1.19 -38.87 67.14
C ALA A 509 1.77 -39.99 66.26
N TYR A 510 1.57 -39.92 64.94
CA TYR A 510 1.81 -41.05 64.04
C TYR A 510 2.96 -40.85 63.06
N LEU A 511 3.28 -39.62 62.67
CA LEU A 511 4.45 -39.40 61.81
C LEU A 511 5.69 -39.30 62.67
N GLN A 512 6.52 -40.34 62.57
CA GLN A 512 7.81 -40.39 63.25
C GLN A 512 8.90 -39.97 62.25
N PRO A 513 9.68 -38.93 62.57
CA PRO A 513 10.83 -38.57 61.76
C PRO A 513 11.80 -39.75 61.58
N ASP A 514 12.24 -39.95 60.35
CA ASP A 514 13.11 -41.05 59.96
C ASP A 514 14.40 -40.58 59.25
N LEU A 515 14.46 -39.30 58.87
CA LEU A 515 15.60 -38.68 58.18
C LEU A 515 16.17 -37.49 58.96
N ASP A 516 17.48 -37.35 58.86
CA ASP A 516 18.30 -36.22 59.34
C ASP A 516 18.72 -35.42 58.10
N VAL A 517 18.04 -34.30 57.84
CA VAL A 517 18.25 -33.54 56.59
C VAL A 517 19.30 -32.43 56.76
N ASP A 518 19.44 -31.89 57.97
CA ASP A 518 20.40 -30.82 58.28
C ASP A 518 21.77 -31.34 58.78
N GLY A 519 21.86 -32.64 59.06
CA GLY A 519 23.09 -33.34 59.43
C GLY A 519 23.49 -33.12 60.88
N ASP A 520 22.57 -32.72 61.75
CA ASP A 520 22.84 -32.46 63.18
C ASP A 520 22.86 -33.75 64.04
N GLY A 521 22.54 -34.89 63.43
CA GLY A 521 22.50 -36.22 64.06
C GLY A 521 21.15 -36.58 64.69
N GLN A 522 20.15 -35.69 64.66
CA GLN A 522 18.78 -35.97 65.03
C GLN A 522 17.95 -36.32 63.80
N LYS A 523 16.84 -37.03 64.00
CA LYS A 523 15.85 -37.24 62.94
C LYS A 523 14.68 -36.32 63.22
N GLU A 524 14.48 -35.35 62.35
CA GLU A 524 13.41 -34.34 62.43
C GLU A 524 12.60 -34.24 61.13
N SER A 525 13.00 -34.98 60.10
CA SER A 525 12.35 -35.01 58.80
C SER A 525 11.69 -36.36 58.52
N ILE A 526 10.54 -36.30 57.87
CA ILE A 526 9.68 -37.44 57.51
C ILE A 526 9.84 -37.69 56.02
N SER A 527 10.27 -38.89 55.65
CA SER A 527 10.30 -39.30 54.26
C SER A 527 8.89 -39.45 53.67
N VAL A 528 8.73 -39.00 52.44
CA VAL A 528 7.45 -39.00 51.73
C VAL A 528 7.66 -39.38 50.27
N GLY A 529 6.79 -40.22 49.74
CA GLY A 529 6.70 -40.55 48.33
C GLY A 529 5.35 -40.17 47.75
N LEU A 530 5.36 -39.59 46.56
CA LEU A 530 4.18 -39.26 45.77
C LEU A 530 4.22 -40.03 44.44
N PRO A 531 3.63 -41.23 44.37
CA PRO A 531 3.41 -41.91 43.11
C PRO A 531 2.47 -41.10 42.21
N PHE A 532 2.78 -41.12 40.91
CA PHE A 532 1.99 -40.41 39.91
C PHE A 532 1.95 -41.13 38.55
N VAL A 533 0.95 -40.77 37.75
CA VAL A 533 0.79 -41.15 36.34
C VAL A 533 0.55 -39.89 35.51
N LEU A 534 1.26 -39.75 34.39
CA LEU A 534 1.29 -38.56 33.53
C LEU A 534 0.66 -38.83 32.16
N VAL A 535 -0.07 -37.83 31.66
CA VAL A 535 -0.59 -37.72 30.29
C VAL A 535 -0.23 -36.33 29.70
N PRO A 536 -0.20 -36.15 28.37
CA PRO A 536 0.05 -34.84 27.78
C PRO A 536 -1.04 -33.81 28.12
N ALA A 537 -0.65 -32.56 28.34
CA ALA A 537 -1.55 -31.43 28.56
C ALA A 537 -0.87 -30.11 28.13
N HIS A 538 -1.66 -29.04 28.10
CA HIS A 538 -1.23 -27.70 27.69
C HIS A 538 -1.35 -26.72 28.88
N LEU A 539 -0.37 -25.84 29.07
CA LEU A 539 -0.41 -24.78 30.09
C LEU A 539 -0.65 -23.43 29.40
N ILE A 540 -1.66 -22.68 29.83
CA ILE A 540 -2.05 -21.41 29.17
C ILE A 540 -1.65 -20.18 29.98
N THR A 541 -2.00 -20.14 31.27
CA THR A 541 -1.87 -18.93 32.07
C THR A 541 -1.58 -19.24 33.54
N LYS A 542 -1.33 -18.18 34.30
CA LYS A 542 -1.08 -18.20 35.74
C LYS A 542 -2.32 -17.69 36.47
N VAL A 543 -2.71 -18.37 37.54
CA VAL A 543 -3.85 -18.00 38.39
C VAL A 543 -3.42 -17.98 39.86
N ASP A 544 -4.04 -17.10 40.65
CA ASP A 544 -3.84 -17.02 42.10
C ASP A 544 -4.68 -18.02 42.90
#